data_AF-A0A812SK64-F1
#
_entry.id   AF-A0A812SK64-F1
#
_cell.length_a   1.000
_cell.length_b   1.000
_cell.length_c   1.000
_cell.angle_alpha   90.00
_cell.angle_beta   90.00
_cell.angle_gamma   90.00
#
_symmetry.space_group_name_H-M   'P 1'
#
loop_
_entity.id
_entity.type
_entity.pdbx_description
1 polymer ?
#
loop_
_entity_poly.entity_id
_entity_poly.type
_entity_poly.pdbx_seq_one_letter_code
_entity_poly.pdbx_strand_id
1 'polypeptide(L)'
;MTLSEWLDPWPWLWVEVPRRVSIQSKRVAVLYLIGVLATLAYVIFDFISTEAWHGKLRISSGSVTVWRDPPKVDHAARNHCTNPEQYDTIFDESWQYRPRSCRHLVGSSAFRKQGDWLHFPSYVEETYMWTYSNCTEQSRLACMNMARPTDVSEHGEISWEEVSNTTCICNLKDSYFAQYPEDEVLVFTHNYFVPTLDGSTTLPLFGLPEWGSVQTILLAVNGSRCDVGGQSSWSEAEAAIGIGAPLRDWIRCAGIDLDTDPLHLTSQTGSPNLARHLRIMGFILDFNLNYLSHGAHREAHKGVVCYITVKAHAAWNSNVEVQKLVLGPGTSVAEHQIYMYGVTPRFRIEGDFRFFSHTPIMTWIISATVLFGLPALLMRYLVEFMLGVPSQIYRRETCRPFDIYDHLRKTQARMLSSHAAYSILSSSASLDKVGLEKYLQDLYDVQIRDGTLQQKEMERLWRATMTGFDIDESGKISLAEFVAAASMVDDLHLDDIVHFLDADRKAQRARKAAALHE
;
A
#
# COMPACT_ATOMS: atom_id res chain seq x y z
N MET A 1 14.79 8.18 59.16
CA MET A 1 14.50 8.12 57.72
C MET A 1 14.17 9.54 57.28
N THR A 2 15.07 10.16 56.53
CA THR A 2 14.97 11.58 56.17
C THR A 2 14.19 11.72 54.85
N LEU A 3 13.48 12.83 54.65
CA LEU A 3 12.68 13.07 53.44
C LEU A 3 13.51 12.98 52.13
N SER A 4 14.83 13.14 52.22
CA SER A 4 15.77 12.90 51.11
C SER A 4 15.90 11.44 50.71
N GLU A 5 15.80 10.49 51.64
CA GLU A 5 15.83 9.04 51.33
C GLU A 5 14.54 8.57 50.63
N TRP A 6 13.46 9.36 50.73
CA TRP A 6 12.17 9.06 50.12
C TRP A 6 11.98 9.68 48.72
N LEU A 7 12.78 10.68 48.37
CA LEU A 7 12.75 11.34 47.04
C LEU A 7 13.76 10.75 46.05
N ASP A 8 14.73 9.96 46.53
CA ASP A 8 15.68 9.22 45.69
C ASP A 8 15.13 8.01 44.88
N PRO A 9 13.88 7.49 45.00
CA PRO A 9 13.48 6.29 44.25
C PRO A 9 12.61 6.58 43.00
N TRP A 10 12.56 7.79 42.46
CA TRP A 10 11.77 8.07 41.24
C TRP A 10 12.67 8.20 40.00
N PRO A 11 13.17 7.08 39.44
CA PRO A 11 14.07 7.08 38.27
C PRO A 11 13.46 7.72 37.01
N TRP A 12 12.18 8.06 36.99
CA TRP A 12 11.52 8.76 35.88
C TRP A 12 11.52 10.30 35.98
N LEU A 13 11.97 10.88 37.10
CA LEU A 13 12.05 12.34 37.29
C LEU A 13 13.42 12.93 36.90
N TRP A 14 14.35 12.08 36.49
CA TRP A 14 15.67 12.49 36.04
C TRP A 14 15.59 12.87 34.57
N VAL A 15 15.92 14.12 34.26
CA VAL A 15 16.06 14.57 32.88
C VAL A 15 17.49 14.33 32.45
N GLU A 16 17.70 13.34 31.58
CA GLU A 16 18.99 13.14 30.93
C GLU A 16 19.21 14.27 29.91
N VAL A 17 20.06 15.22 30.26
CA VAL A 17 20.49 16.26 29.32
C VAL A 17 21.75 15.78 28.61
N PRO A 18 21.73 15.59 27.29
CA PRO A 18 22.91 15.14 26.57
C PRO A 18 24.01 16.22 26.65
N ARG A 19 25.23 15.83 27.05
CA ARG A 19 26.39 16.71 26.99
C ARG A 19 26.65 17.12 25.54
N ARG A 20 26.68 18.43 25.28
CA ARG A 20 26.93 18.97 23.94
C ARG A 20 28.39 19.36 23.80
N VAL A 21 29.08 18.79 22.81
CA VAL A 21 30.43 19.22 22.42
C VAL A 21 30.31 20.08 21.15
N SER A 22 30.76 21.33 21.23
CA SER A 22 30.79 22.23 20.08
C SER A 22 32.11 22.11 19.34
N ILE A 23 32.08 21.69 18.08
CA ILE A 23 33.28 21.53 17.24
C ILE A 23 33.38 22.71 16.27
N GLN A 24 34.36 23.57 16.49
CA GLN A 24 34.62 24.74 15.63
C GLN A 24 35.48 24.37 14.41
N SER A 25 34.97 23.48 13.54
CA SER A 25 35.65 23.08 12.30
C SER A 25 34.82 23.45 11.07
N LYS A 26 35.36 24.32 10.21
CA LYS A 26 34.70 24.72 8.96
C LYS A 26 34.37 23.52 8.06
N ARG A 27 35.24 22.51 7.99
CA ARG A 27 35.07 21.33 7.15
C ARG A 27 33.89 20.47 7.62
N VAL A 28 33.83 20.22 8.93
CA VAL A 28 32.74 19.45 9.57
C VAL A 28 31.41 20.20 9.41
N ALA A 29 31.41 21.53 9.59
CA ALA A 29 30.23 22.36 9.42
C ALA A 29 29.69 22.33 7.98
N VAL A 30 30.56 22.45 6.97
CA VAL A 30 30.15 22.37 5.55
C VAL A 30 29.60 20.99 5.23
N LEU A 31 30.23 19.91 5.69
CA LEU A 31 29.75 18.55 5.45
C LEU A 31 28.38 18.30 6.12
N TYR A 32 28.21 18.77 7.36
CA TYR A 32 26.92 18.71 8.04
C TYR A 32 25.84 19.49 7.29
N LEU A 33 26.15 20.70 6.82
CA LEU A 33 25.23 21.52 6.04
C LEU A 33 24.81 20.81 4.73
N ILE A 34 25.76 20.19 4.01
CA ILE A 34 25.45 19.40 2.82
C ILE A 34 24.51 18.24 3.16
N GLY A 35 24.77 17.52 4.26
CA GLY A 35 23.91 16.44 4.72
C GLY A 35 22.48 16.91 5.05
N VAL A 36 22.35 18.03 5.76
CA VAL A 36 21.04 18.63 6.09
C VAL A 36 20.29 19.07 4.83
N LEU A 37 20.98 19.70 3.87
CA LEU A 37 20.37 20.12 2.60
C LEU A 37 19.93 18.92 1.75
N ALA A 38 20.72 17.85 1.69
CA ALA A 38 20.34 16.61 1.03
C ALA A 38 19.11 15.96 1.67
N THR A 39 19.05 15.91 3.01
CA THR A 39 17.86 15.41 3.73
C THR A 39 16.64 16.30 3.46
N LEU A 40 16.79 17.62 3.47
CA LEU A 40 15.70 18.55 3.15
C LEU A 40 15.15 18.32 1.73
N ALA A 41 16.03 18.20 0.74
CA ALA A 41 15.64 17.93 -0.64
C ALA A 41 14.89 16.60 -0.77
N TYR A 42 15.37 15.55 -0.09
CA TYR A 42 14.70 14.25 -0.05
C TYR A 42 13.32 14.34 0.60
N VAL A 43 13.20 15.01 1.75
CA VAL A 43 11.94 15.20 2.48
C VAL A 43 10.91 15.95 1.61
N ILE A 44 11.33 17.02 0.91
CA ILE A 44 10.45 17.74 -0.02
C ILE A 44 10.01 16.85 -1.18
N PHE A 45 10.94 16.09 -1.77
CA PHE A 45 10.62 15.14 -2.83
C PHE A 45 9.62 14.07 -2.36
N ASP A 46 9.83 13.52 -1.17
CA ASP A 46 8.94 12.53 -0.55
C ASP A 46 7.53 13.11 -0.31
N PHE A 47 7.42 14.34 0.22
CA PHE A 47 6.14 15.03 0.39
C PHE A 47 5.35 15.13 -0.92
N ILE A 48 6.03 15.56 -1.99
CA ILE A 48 5.42 15.78 -3.32
C ILE A 48 5.06 14.45 -3.98
N SER A 49 5.98 13.47 -3.97
CA SER A 49 5.81 12.20 -4.68
C SER A 49 4.79 11.27 -4.01
N THR A 50 4.74 11.26 -2.68
CA THR A 50 3.76 10.46 -1.94
C THR A 50 2.39 11.12 -1.87
N GLU A 51 2.32 12.42 -2.20
CA GLU A 51 1.17 13.30 -1.99
C GLU A 51 0.75 13.27 -0.51
N ALA A 52 1.66 13.53 0.42
CA ALA A 52 1.44 13.37 1.86
C ALA A 52 0.30 14.27 2.43
N TRP A 53 -0.22 15.21 1.65
CA TRP A 53 -1.40 16.00 1.99
C TRP A 53 -2.74 15.34 1.65
N HIS A 54 -2.72 14.27 0.86
CA HIS A 54 -3.92 13.50 0.50
C HIS A 54 -4.09 12.27 1.38
N GLY A 55 -5.22 12.21 2.08
CA GLY A 55 -5.77 10.95 2.53
C GLY A 55 -6.20 10.14 1.32
N LYS A 56 -5.79 8.86 1.28
CA LYS A 56 -6.15 7.90 0.23
C LYS A 56 -7.08 6.88 0.84
N LEU A 57 -8.28 6.75 0.28
CA LEU A 57 -9.22 5.71 0.66
C LEU A 57 -9.51 4.83 -0.55
N ARG A 58 -9.26 3.53 -0.38
CA ARG A 58 -9.56 2.55 -1.43
C ARG A 58 -10.97 2.04 -1.24
N ILE A 59 -11.77 2.13 -2.30
CA ILE A 59 -13.07 1.50 -2.36
C ILE A 59 -12.85 0.07 -2.82
N SER A 60 -13.33 -0.88 -2.02
CA SER A 60 -13.30 -2.30 -2.35
C SER A 60 -14.68 -2.95 -2.25
N SER A 61 -15.73 -2.17 -1.96
CA SER A 61 -17.08 -2.68 -1.80
C SER A 61 -18.11 -1.73 -2.43
N GLY A 62 -19.20 -2.32 -2.88
CA GLY A 62 -20.32 -1.65 -3.48
C GLY A 62 -21.45 -2.65 -3.73
N SER A 63 -22.54 -2.19 -4.33
CA SER A 63 -23.63 -3.06 -4.75
C SER A 63 -23.91 -2.87 -6.24
N VAL A 64 -24.14 -3.98 -6.93
CA VAL A 64 -24.64 -3.98 -8.30
C VAL A 64 -25.91 -4.78 -8.32
N THR A 65 -26.98 -4.21 -8.86
CA THR A 65 -28.22 -4.94 -9.13
C THR A 65 -28.33 -5.12 -10.62
N VAL A 66 -28.43 -6.38 -11.07
CA VAL A 66 -28.50 -6.75 -12.49
C VAL A 66 -29.84 -7.38 -12.83
N TRP A 67 -30.38 -7.06 -14.00
CA TRP A 67 -31.57 -7.67 -14.56
C TRP A 67 -31.56 -7.64 -16.09
N ARG A 68 -32.55 -8.31 -16.67
CA ARG A 68 -32.75 -8.40 -18.12
C ARG A 68 -33.97 -7.58 -18.50
N ASP A 69 -33.83 -6.76 -19.54
CA ASP A 69 -34.95 -6.11 -20.22
C ASP A 69 -35.26 -6.83 -21.54
N PRO A 70 -36.54 -6.85 -21.98
CA PRO A 70 -36.88 -7.44 -23.26
C PRO A 70 -36.23 -6.67 -24.42
N PRO A 71 -35.78 -7.37 -25.49
CA PRO A 71 -35.22 -6.73 -26.67
C PRO A 71 -36.26 -5.81 -27.34
N LYS A 72 -35.80 -4.64 -27.81
CA LYS A 72 -36.64 -3.64 -28.49
C LYS A 72 -36.55 -3.69 -30.02
N VAL A 73 -35.71 -4.56 -30.57
CA VAL A 73 -35.33 -4.55 -32.00
C VAL A 73 -35.83 -5.82 -32.67
N ASP A 74 -36.39 -5.68 -33.87
CA ASP A 74 -36.71 -6.82 -34.72
C ASP A 74 -35.44 -7.58 -35.09
N HIS A 75 -35.47 -8.89 -34.85
CA HIS A 75 -34.30 -9.72 -35.01
C HIS A 75 -33.99 -10.00 -36.48
N ALA A 76 -32.78 -9.65 -36.93
CA ALA A 76 -32.28 -10.03 -38.23
C ALA A 76 -31.70 -11.45 -38.19
N ALA A 77 -31.95 -12.26 -39.22
CA ALA A 77 -31.35 -13.59 -39.34
C ALA A 77 -29.82 -13.51 -39.25
N ARG A 78 -29.21 -14.41 -38.47
CA ARG A 78 -27.77 -14.46 -38.21
C ARG A 78 -27.14 -15.72 -38.83
N ASN A 79 -25.88 -15.62 -39.22
CA ASN A 79 -25.14 -16.69 -39.90
C ASN A 79 -25.11 -18.00 -39.10
N HIS A 80 -25.06 -17.93 -37.76
CA HIS A 80 -25.00 -19.12 -36.90
C HIS A 80 -26.26 -19.97 -36.91
N CYS A 81 -27.41 -19.38 -37.23
CA CYS A 81 -28.65 -20.13 -37.41
C CYS A 81 -28.80 -20.69 -38.83
N THR A 82 -28.21 -20.04 -39.83
CA THR A 82 -28.32 -20.48 -41.24
C THR A 82 -27.35 -21.61 -41.57
N ASN A 83 -26.20 -21.66 -40.89
CA ASN A 83 -25.19 -22.71 -41.10
C ASN A 83 -24.55 -23.10 -39.75
N PRO A 84 -25.23 -23.86 -38.89
CA PRO A 84 -24.73 -24.18 -37.56
C PRO A 84 -23.54 -25.16 -37.61
N GLU A 85 -23.41 -25.97 -38.67
CA GLU A 85 -22.32 -26.96 -38.83
C GLU A 85 -20.92 -26.33 -38.90
N GLN A 86 -20.82 -25.04 -39.27
CA GLN A 86 -19.52 -24.33 -39.27
C GLN A 86 -18.91 -24.21 -37.87
N TYR A 87 -19.71 -24.45 -36.83
CA TYR A 87 -19.30 -24.38 -35.43
C TYR A 87 -18.97 -25.76 -34.83
N ASP A 88 -19.06 -26.85 -35.61
CA ASP A 88 -18.73 -28.19 -35.12
C ASP A 88 -17.30 -28.20 -34.55
N THR A 89 -17.19 -28.51 -33.26
CA THR A 89 -15.93 -28.47 -32.52
C THR A 89 -15.74 -29.75 -31.75
N ILE A 90 -14.64 -30.43 -32.01
CA ILE A 90 -14.19 -31.60 -31.24
C ILE A 90 -13.42 -31.06 -30.04
N PHE A 91 -13.92 -31.31 -28.83
CA PHE A 91 -13.26 -30.92 -27.59
C PHE A 91 -12.20 -31.94 -27.19
N ASP A 92 -12.57 -33.23 -27.23
CA ASP A 92 -11.68 -34.37 -27.05
C ASP A 92 -12.24 -35.61 -27.79
N GLU A 93 -11.63 -36.78 -27.59
CA GLU A 93 -12.05 -38.03 -28.23
C GLU A 93 -13.45 -38.50 -27.83
N SER A 94 -13.94 -38.08 -26.66
CA SER A 94 -15.22 -38.48 -26.08
C SER A 94 -16.33 -37.43 -26.24
N TRP A 95 -15.96 -36.18 -26.55
CA TRP A 95 -16.89 -35.07 -26.58
C TRP A 95 -16.74 -34.18 -27.81
N GLN A 96 -17.85 -34.01 -28.53
CA GLN A 96 -17.97 -33.08 -29.64
C GLN A 96 -19.21 -32.21 -29.47
N TYR A 97 -19.04 -30.91 -29.72
CA TYR A 97 -20.11 -29.94 -29.82
C TYR A 97 -20.59 -29.87 -31.28
N ARG A 98 -21.87 -30.19 -31.52
CA ARG A 98 -22.48 -30.26 -32.87
C ARG A 98 -23.84 -29.57 -32.88
N PRO A 99 -23.91 -28.23 -32.74
CA PRO A 99 -25.17 -27.51 -32.79
C PRO A 99 -25.87 -27.81 -34.12
N ARG A 100 -27.10 -28.30 -34.06
CA ARG A 100 -27.84 -28.72 -35.26
C ARG A 100 -28.97 -27.78 -35.64
N SER A 101 -29.48 -27.02 -34.68
CA SER A 101 -30.58 -26.10 -34.90
C SER A 101 -30.36 -24.77 -34.20
N CYS A 102 -31.26 -23.81 -34.47
CA CYS A 102 -31.32 -22.53 -33.79
C CYS A 102 -32.71 -22.37 -33.18
N ARG A 103 -32.78 -22.04 -31.89
CA ARG A 103 -34.05 -21.85 -31.18
C ARG A 103 -34.15 -20.44 -30.60
N HIS A 104 -35.34 -19.87 -30.72
CA HIS A 104 -35.68 -18.66 -29.99
C HIS A 104 -36.01 -19.03 -28.54
N LEU A 105 -35.13 -18.64 -27.62
CA LEU A 105 -35.34 -18.84 -26.20
C LEU A 105 -36.26 -17.73 -25.67
N VAL A 106 -37.21 -18.07 -24.79
CA VAL A 106 -38.21 -17.14 -24.26
C VAL A 106 -38.33 -17.27 -22.75
N GLY A 107 -38.67 -16.17 -22.07
CA GLY A 107 -38.85 -16.16 -20.62
C GLY A 107 -37.57 -16.57 -19.88
N SER A 108 -37.66 -17.56 -19.00
CA SER A 108 -36.55 -18.03 -18.17
C SER A 108 -35.53 -18.91 -18.90
N SER A 109 -35.78 -19.30 -20.16
CA SER A 109 -34.76 -19.98 -20.97
C SER A 109 -33.85 -18.99 -21.69
N ALA A 110 -34.30 -17.75 -21.94
CA ALA A 110 -33.50 -16.71 -22.58
C ALA A 110 -32.38 -16.16 -21.68
N PHE A 111 -32.54 -16.28 -20.37
CA PHE A 111 -31.52 -15.91 -19.39
C PHE A 111 -31.73 -16.67 -18.08
N ARG A 112 -30.67 -16.83 -17.29
CA ARG A 112 -30.75 -17.32 -15.91
C ARG A 112 -30.25 -16.27 -14.94
N LYS A 113 -31.04 -16.01 -13.89
CA LYS A 113 -30.66 -15.14 -12.77
C LYS A 113 -30.52 -15.99 -11.52
N GLN A 114 -29.37 -15.91 -10.85
CA GLN A 114 -29.15 -16.56 -9.56
C GLN A 114 -28.46 -15.56 -8.63
N GLY A 115 -29.21 -14.91 -7.73
CA GLY A 115 -28.67 -13.81 -6.93
C GLY A 115 -28.26 -12.62 -7.82
N ASP A 116 -27.00 -12.21 -7.69
CA ASP A 116 -26.44 -11.02 -8.36
C ASP A 116 -25.78 -11.30 -9.71
N TRP A 117 -25.83 -12.54 -10.19
CA TRP A 117 -25.33 -12.89 -11.52
C TRP A 117 -26.46 -13.26 -12.48
N LEU A 118 -26.21 -12.93 -13.74
CA LEU A 118 -27.07 -13.18 -14.88
C LEU A 118 -26.28 -14.04 -15.88
N HIS A 119 -26.95 -14.91 -16.62
CA HIS A 119 -26.33 -15.75 -17.63
C HIS A 119 -27.19 -15.75 -18.89
N PHE A 120 -26.59 -15.42 -20.03
CA PHE A 120 -27.24 -15.39 -21.32
C PHE A 120 -26.74 -16.56 -22.17
N PRO A 121 -27.51 -17.65 -22.31
CA PRO A 121 -27.11 -18.81 -23.10
C PRO A 121 -26.95 -18.44 -24.57
N SER A 122 -25.81 -18.80 -25.15
CA SER A 122 -25.55 -18.73 -26.59
C SER A 122 -25.62 -20.10 -27.26
N TYR A 123 -25.22 -21.16 -26.54
CA TYR A 123 -25.31 -22.55 -26.94
C TYR A 123 -25.96 -23.36 -25.83
N VAL A 124 -26.91 -24.22 -26.17
CA VAL A 124 -27.64 -25.05 -25.21
C VAL A 124 -27.58 -26.49 -25.66
N GLU A 125 -27.32 -27.37 -24.71
CA GLU A 125 -27.40 -28.80 -24.85
C GLU A 125 -28.38 -29.36 -23.84
N GLU A 126 -29.43 -30.02 -24.33
CA GLU A 126 -30.47 -30.65 -23.53
C GLU A 126 -30.31 -32.16 -23.62
N THR A 127 -30.38 -32.84 -22.48
CA THR A 127 -30.44 -34.30 -22.41
C THR A 127 -31.70 -34.68 -21.66
N TYR A 128 -32.62 -35.31 -22.38
CA TYR A 128 -33.81 -35.91 -21.80
C TYR A 128 -33.53 -37.39 -21.57
N MET A 129 -33.58 -37.80 -20.30
CA MET A 129 -33.34 -39.17 -19.87
C MET A 129 -34.65 -39.75 -19.37
N TRP A 130 -35.16 -40.80 -20.03
CA TRP A 130 -36.28 -41.57 -19.53
C TRP A 130 -35.81 -42.92 -19.02
N THR A 131 -36.06 -43.18 -17.74
CA THR A 131 -35.78 -44.49 -17.14
C THR A 131 -37.04 -45.35 -17.19
N TYR A 132 -36.96 -46.53 -17.78
CA TYR A 132 -38.06 -47.50 -17.79
C TYR A 132 -37.73 -48.69 -16.89
N SER A 133 -38.75 -49.20 -16.21
CA SER A 133 -38.65 -50.35 -15.30
C SER A 133 -38.72 -51.71 -15.99
N ASN A 134 -38.99 -51.75 -17.31
CA ASN A 134 -38.93 -52.96 -18.13
C ASN A 134 -38.37 -52.65 -19.53
N CYS A 135 -37.28 -53.32 -19.91
CA CYS A 135 -36.61 -53.23 -21.22
C CYS A 135 -37.38 -53.98 -22.33
N THR A 136 -38.63 -53.58 -22.59
CA THR A 136 -39.45 -54.19 -23.65
C THR A 136 -39.22 -53.51 -25.01
N GLU A 137 -39.52 -54.21 -26.10
CA GLU A 137 -39.56 -53.61 -27.45
C GLU A 137 -40.52 -52.42 -27.50
N GLN A 138 -41.62 -52.47 -26.74
CA GLN A 138 -42.56 -51.36 -26.61
C GLN A 138 -41.92 -50.13 -25.95
N SER A 139 -41.11 -50.31 -24.89
CA SER A 139 -40.36 -49.22 -24.25
C SER A 139 -39.34 -48.60 -25.20
N ARG A 140 -38.65 -49.44 -26.00
CA ARG A 140 -37.70 -48.99 -27.03
C ARG A 140 -38.39 -48.22 -28.16
N LEU A 141 -39.54 -48.70 -28.64
CA LEU A 141 -40.36 -47.99 -29.62
C LEU A 141 -40.92 -46.68 -29.06
N ALA A 142 -41.30 -46.65 -27.78
CA ALA A 142 -41.73 -45.43 -27.11
C ALA A 142 -40.61 -44.39 -27.05
N CYS A 143 -39.38 -44.80 -26.71
CA CYS A 143 -38.18 -43.96 -26.78
C CYS A 143 -37.97 -43.36 -28.18
N MET A 144 -38.00 -44.21 -29.23
CA MET A 144 -37.84 -43.76 -30.62
C MET A 144 -38.97 -42.83 -31.09
N ASN A 145 -40.21 -43.05 -30.61
CA ASN A 145 -41.35 -42.22 -30.98
C ASN A 145 -41.34 -40.87 -30.26
N MET A 146 -40.80 -40.77 -29.03
CA MET A 146 -40.64 -39.49 -28.33
C MET A 146 -39.66 -38.55 -29.03
N ALA A 147 -38.72 -39.09 -29.79
CA ALA A 147 -37.80 -38.31 -30.62
C ALA A 147 -38.41 -37.80 -31.94
N ARG A 148 -39.69 -38.06 -32.19
CA ARG A 148 -40.45 -37.49 -33.33
C ARG A 148 -41.39 -36.33 -32.94
N PRO A 149 -41.00 -35.30 -32.17
CA PRO A 149 -41.80 -34.08 -32.16
C PRO A 149 -41.84 -33.51 -33.58
N THR A 150 -43.02 -33.08 -33.99
CA THR A 150 -43.41 -32.63 -35.34
C THR A 150 -42.67 -31.41 -35.91
N ASP A 151 -41.65 -30.90 -35.22
CA ASP A 151 -40.73 -29.82 -35.66
C ASP A 151 -39.24 -30.08 -35.27
N VAL A 152 -38.94 -31.23 -34.64
CA VAL A 152 -37.61 -31.55 -34.04
C VAL A 152 -36.91 -32.70 -34.79
N SER A 153 -37.48 -33.15 -35.90
CA SER A 153 -37.20 -34.45 -36.52
C SER A 153 -35.85 -34.61 -37.23
N GLU A 154 -34.92 -33.64 -37.18
CA GLU A 154 -33.64 -33.77 -37.90
C GLU A 154 -32.38 -33.75 -37.02
N HIS A 155 -32.46 -33.47 -35.71
CA HIS A 155 -31.31 -32.85 -35.04
C HIS A 155 -30.88 -33.42 -33.67
N GLY A 156 -31.67 -34.29 -33.04
CA GLY A 156 -31.29 -34.95 -31.78
C GLY A 156 -30.64 -36.32 -31.95
N GLU A 157 -29.64 -36.64 -31.12
CA GLU A 157 -29.03 -37.96 -31.01
C GLU A 157 -29.78 -38.79 -29.95
N ILE A 158 -30.31 -39.94 -30.36
CA ILE A 158 -31.02 -40.85 -29.47
C ILE A 158 -30.09 -42.01 -29.13
N SER A 159 -29.90 -42.29 -27.85
CA SER A 159 -29.24 -43.50 -27.39
C SER A 159 -30.15 -44.32 -26.49
N TRP A 160 -30.00 -45.64 -26.57
CA TRP A 160 -30.72 -46.62 -25.77
C TRP A 160 -29.70 -47.48 -25.05
N GLU A 161 -29.75 -47.48 -23.72
CA GLU A 161 -28.83 -48.23 -22.88
C GLU A 161 -29.59 -49.14 -21.92
N GLU A 162 -29.27 -50.42 -21.93
CA GLU A 162 -29.80 -51.41 -20.99
C GLU A 162 -28.86 -51.49 -19.79
N VAL A 163 -29.20 -50.78 -18.71
CA VAL A 163 -28.40 -50.74 -17.47
C VAL A 163 -28.55 -52.04 -16.67
N SER A 164 -29.74 -52.66 -16.73
CA SER A 164 -29.99 -53.98 -16.15
C SER A 164 -31.08 -54.72 -16.93
N ASN A 165 -31.31 -55.99 -16.61
CA ASN A 165 -32.38 -56.80 -17.24
C ASN A 165 -33.79 -56.20 -17.07
N THR A 166 -33.96 -55.29 -16.10
CA THR A 166 -35.22 -54.60 -15.84
C THR A 166 -35.14 -53.12 -16.22
N THR A 167 -33.99 -52.48 -16.07
CA THR A 167 -33.88 -51.03 -16.21
C THR A 167 -33.19 -50.64 -17.51
N CYS A 168 -33.88 -49.86 -18.34
CA CYS A 168 -33.31 -49.23 -19.53
C CYS A 168 -33.44 -47.71 -19.46
N ILE A 169 -32.48 -47.04 -20.07
CA ILE A 169 -32.41 -45.59 -20.18
C ILE A 169 -32.49 -45.22 -21.65
N CYS A 170 -33.44 -44.37 -21.97
CA CYS A 170 -33.51 -43.67 -23.24
C CYS A 170 -32.93 -42.27 -23.04
N ASN A 171 -31.88 -41.92 -23.76
CA ASN A 171 -31.35 -40.56 -23.77
C ASN A 171 -31.65 -39.92 -25.12
N LEU A 172 -32.29 -38.75 -25.10
CA LEU A 172 -32.38 -37.86 -26.25
C LEU A 172 -31.49 -36.65 -25.95
N LYS A 173 -30.38 -36.57 -26.67
CA LYS A 173 -29.45 -35.45 -26.61
C LYS A 173 -29.75 -34.50 -27.77
N ASP A 174 -30.00 -33.24 -27.47
CA ASP A 174 -30.26 -32.20 -28.44
C ASP A 174 -29.33 -31.02 -28.18
N SER A 175 -28.81 -30.42 -29.24
CA SER A 175 -27.92 -29.26 -29.11
C SER A 175 -28.22 -28.21 -30.16
N TYR A 176 -28.33 -26.97 -29.71
CA TYR A 176 -28.81 -25.88 -30.54
C TYR A 176 -28.25 -24.54 -30.07
N PHE A 177 -28.21 -23.58 -31.00
CA PHE A 177 -27.88 -22.19 -30.67
C PHE A 177 -29.11 -21.40 -30.24
N ALA A 178 -28.88 -20.44 -29.35
CA ALA A 178 -29.86 -19.39 -29.11
C ALA A 178 -29.89 -18.45 -30.34
N GLN A 179 -31.09 -18.09 -30.81
CA GLN A 179 -31.25 -17.34 -32.05
C GLN A 179 -30.66 -15.91 -31.97
N TYR A 180 -30.82 -15.23 -30.83
CA TYR A 180 -30.45 -13.81 -30.65
C TYR A 180 -29.88 -13.45 -29.26
N PRO A 181 -28.93 -14.21 -28.71
CA PRO A 181 -28.37 -13.92 -27.38
C PRO A 181 -27.71 -12.54 -27.30
N GLU A 182 -27.23 -12.00 -28.44
CA GLU A 182 -26.59 -10.69 -28.50
C GLU A 182 -27.57 -9.51 -28.44
N ASP A 183 -28.86 -9.76 -28.73
CA ASP A 183 -29.89 -8.73 -28.71
C ASP A 183 -30.57 -8.62 -27.33
N GLU A 184 -30.30 -9.55 -26.43
CA GLU A 184 -30.74 -9.51 -25.04
C GLU A 184 -30.21 -8.26 -24.33
N VAL A 185 -31.08 -7.55 -23.62
CA VAL A 185 -30.73 -6.27 -22.98
C VAL A 185 -30.28 -6.54 -21.54
N LEU A 186 -28.99 -6.36 -21.31
CA LEU A 186 -28.40 -6.36 -19.98
C LEU A 186 -28.58 -4.97 -19.37
N VAL A 187 -29.21 -4.92 -18.18
CA VAL A 187 -29.38 -3.69 -17.41
C VAL A 187 -28.80 -3.87 -16.02
N PHE A 188 -28.08 -2.87 -15.52
CA PHE A 188 -27.63 -2.87 -14.13
C PHE A 188 -27.64 -1.46 -13.52
N THR A 189 -27.79 -1.41 -12.20
CA THR A 189 -27.49 -0.23 -11.38
C THR A 189 -26.27 -0.51 -10.53
N HIS A 190 -25.52 0.52 -10.19
CA HIS A 190 -24.33 0.38 -9.37
C HIS A 190 -24.28 1.43 -8.27
N ASN A 191 -23.79 1.03 -7.11
CA ASN A 191 -23.49 1.88 -5.97
C ASN A 191 -22.12 1.51 -5.41
N TYR A 192 -21.49 2.45 -4.72
CA TYR A 192 -20.23 2.22 -4.01
C TYR A 192 -20.40 2.54 -2.53
N PHE A 193 -19.59 1.89 -1.70
CA PHE A 193 -19.51 2.17 -0.28
C PHE A 193 -18.13 2.70 0.05
N VAL A 194 -18.09 3.78 0.82
CA VAL A 194 -16.86 4.38 1.31
C VAL A 194 -16.70 3.92 2.76
N PRO A 195 -15.62 3.18 3.10
CA PRO A 195 -15.37 2.86 4.49
C PRO A 195 -15.16 4.16 5.29
N THR A 196 -15.82 4.26 6.45
CA THR A 196 -15.54 5.37 7.38
C THR A 196 -14.11 5.28 7.91
N LEU A 197 -13.55 6.41 8.36
CA LEU A 197 -12.19 6.47 8.91
C LEU A 197 -11.99 5.51 10.10
N ASP A 198 -13.05 5.22 10.84
CA ASP A 198 -13.03 4.29 11.98
C ASP A 198 -13.10 2.81 11.55
N GLY A 199 -13.24 2.54 10.24
CA GLY A 199 -13.33 1.19 9.66
C GLY A 199 -14.57 0.39 10.06
N SER A 200 -15.45 0.95 10.89
CA SER A 200 -16.56 0.22 11.51
C SER A 200 -17.87 0.27 10.72
N THR A 201 -18.02 1.25 9.81
CA THR A 201 -19.28 1.47 9.09
C THR A 201 -19.03 1.75 7.61
N THR A 202 -19.74 1.04 6.75
CA THR A 202 -19.85 1.37 5.32
C THR A 202 -21.12 2.18 5.13
N LEU A 203 -20.98 3.49 4.90
CA LEU A 203 -22.14 4.33 4.60
C LEU A 203 -22.39 4.33 3.08
N PRO A 204 -23.63 4.10 2.61
CA PRO A 204 -24.00 4.39 1.22
C PRO A 204 -23.84 5.89 1.00
N LEU A 205 -22.96 6.29 0.08
CA LEU A 205 -22.61 7.71 -0.09
C LEU A 205 -23.55 8.49 -1.02
N PHE A 206 -24.57 7.84 -1.57
CA PHE A 206 -25.51 8.49 -2.49
C PHE A 206 -26.19 9.69 -1.80
N GLY A 207 -25.99 10.88 -2.37
CA GLY A 207 -26.64 12.12 -1.93
C GLY A 207 -25.97 12.89 -0.78
N LEU A 208 -24.75 12.53 -0.35
CA LEU A 208 -24.02 13.43 0.55
C LEU A 208 -23.58 14.70 -0.23
N PRO A 209 -24.02 15.90 0.18
CA PRO A 209 -23.78 17.13 -0.58
C PRO A 209 -22.29 17.46 -0.77
N GLU A 210 -21.41 16.88 0.06
CA GLU A 210 -19.96 17.11 0.00
C GLU A 210 -19.25 16.41 -1.18
N TRP A 211 -19.80 15.32 -1.72
CA TRP A 211 -19.10 14.49 -2.72
C TRP A 211 -19.61 14.66 -4.15
N GLY A 212 -20.68 15.44 -4.31
CA GLY A 212 -21.31 15.71 -5.61
C GLY A 212 -22.01 14.49 -6.20
N SER A 213 -22.58 14.66 -7.38
CA SER A 213 -23.22 13.57 -8.11
C SER A 213 -22.20 12.62 -8.72
N VAL A 214 -22.61 11.37 -9.00
CA VAL A 214 -21.76 10.40 -9.70
C VAL A 214 -22.01 10.50 -11.20
N GLN A 215 -20.94 10.63 -12.00
CA GLN A 215 -21.03 10.46 -13.45
C GLN A 215 -20.42 9.12 -13.84
N THR A 216 -21.14 8.33 -14.63
CA THR A 216 -20.64 7.03 -15.10
C THR A 216 -20.16 7.16 -16.54
N ILE A 217 -18.95 6.68 -16.85
CA ILE A 217 -18.34 6.75 -18.18
C ILE A 217 -17.87 5.36 -18.60
N LEU A 218 -18.25 4.93 -19.79
CA LEU A 218 -17.83 3.66 -20.37
C LEU A 218 -16.55 3.79 -21.16
N LEU A 219 -15.59 2.91 -20.85
CA LEU A 219 -14.32 2.80 -21.53
C LEU A 219 -14.16 1.41 -22.16
N ALA A 220 -13.64 1.38 -23.38
CA ALA A 220 -13.17 0.17 -24.02
C ALA A 220 -11.83 -0.28 -23.42
N VAL A 221 -11.36 -1.46 -23.80
CA VAL A 221 -10.10 -2.07 -23.29
C VAL A 221 -8.87 -1.19 -23.55
N ASN A 222 -8.89 -0.38 -24.61
CA ASN A 222 -7.83 0.57 -24.98
C ASN A 222 -7.91 1.92 -24.23
N GLY A 223 -8.90 2.11 -23.35
CA GLY A 223 -9.16 3.35 -22.61
C GLY A 223 -9.92 4.43 -23.40
N SER A 224 -10.33 4.19 -24.65
CA SER A 224 -11.20 5.12 -25.37
C SER A 224 -12.64 5.01 -24.87
N ARG A 225 -13.43 6.08 -25.01
CA ARG A 225 -14.87 6.02 -24.72
C ARG A 225 -15.55 5.00 -25.63
N CYS A 226 -16.52 4.30 -25.06
CA CYS A 226 -17.23 3.22 -25.71
C CYS A 226 -18.73 3.50 -25.67
N ASP A 227 -19.36 3.50 -26.86
CA ASP A 227 -20.79 3.76 -26.98
C ASP A 227 -21.57 2.46 -26.81
N VAL A 228 -22.48 2.44 -25.84
CA VAL A 228 -23.33 1.31 -25.50
C VAL A 228 -24.76 1.80 -25.43
N GLY A 229 -25.66 1.25 -26.26
CA GLY A 229 -26.99 1.83 -26.44
C GLY A 229 -26.99 3.25 -27.03
N GLY A 230 -25.89 3.65 -27.69
CA GLY A 230 -25.73 4.99 -28.29
C GLY A 230 -25.26 6.08 -27.34
N GLN A 231 -24.85 5.73 -26.11
CA GLN A 231 -24.29 6.66 -25.14
C GLN A 231 -23.00 6.09 -24.54
N SER A 232 -22.04 6.94 -24.17
CA SER A 232 -20.83 6.54 -23.46
C SER A 232 -20.78 7.05 -22.01
N SER A 233 -21.75 7.89 -21.61
CA SER A 233 -21.78 8.50 -20.28
C SER A 233 -23.19 8.71 -19.77
N TRP A 234 -23.41 8.45 -18.48
CA TRP A 234 -24.68 8.60 -17.78
C TRP A 234 -24.51 9.53 -16.59
N SER A 235 -25.48 10.42 -16.40
CA SER A 235 -25.62 11.16 -15.14
C SER A 235 -26.09 10.24 -14.02
N GLU A 236 -25.94 10.68 -12.77
CA GLU A 236 -26.38 9.93 -11.59
C GLU A 236 -27.87 9.55 -11.68
N ALA A 237 -28.72 10.48 -12.12
CA ALA A 237 -30.16 10.25 -12.23
C ALA A 237 -30.50 9.19 -13.31
N GLU A 238 -29.77 9.19 -14.42
CA GLU A 238 -29.96 8.18 -15.48
C GLU A 238 -29.41 6.81 -15.05
N ALA A 239 -28.22 6.79 -14.44
CA ALA A 239 -27.60 5.57 -13.92
C ALA A 239 -28.42 4.92 -12.79
N ALA A 240 -29.13 5.72 -11.99
CA ALA A 240 -30.02 5.24 -10.93
C ALA A 240 -31.26 4.50 -11.47
N ILE A 241 -31.72 4.82 -12.68
CA ILE A 241 -32.82 4.10 -13.36
C ILE A 241 -32.29 2.77 -13.93
N GLY A 242 -31.03 2.76 -14.36
CA GLY A 242 -30.33 1.58 -14.84
C GLY A 242 -29.58 1.86 -16.14
N ILE A 243 -28.36 1.35 -16.23
CA ILE A 243 -27.52 1.41 -17.42
C ILE A 243 -27.80 0.14 -18.22
N GLY A 244 -28.53 0.30 -19.32
CA GLY A 244 -29.08 -0.81 -20.10
C GLY A 244 -28.72 -0.75 -21.57
N ALA A 245 -28.27 -1.87 -22.13
CA ALA A 245 -28.04 -1.99 -23.57
C ALA A 245 -27.99 -3.46 -24.03
N PRO A 246 -28.16 -3.71 -25.35
CA PRO A 246 -27.99 -5.03 -25.94
C PRO A 246 -26.61 -5.63 -25.65
N LEU A 247 -26.57 -6.94 -25.40
CA LEU A 247 -25.34 -7.67 -25.09
C LEU A 247 -24.26 -7.49 -26.17
N ARG A 248 -24.64 -7.38 -27.45
CA ARG A 248 -23.72 -7.06 -28.56
C ARG A 248 -22.89 -5.79 -28.32
N ASP A 249 -23.48 -4.75 -27.73
CA ASP A 249 -22.80 -3.47 -27.55
C ASP A 249 -21.76 -3.61 -26.43
N TRP A 250 -22.12 -4.32 -25.35
CA TRP A 250 -21.19 -4.65 -24.27
C TRP A 250 -20.02 -5.54 -24.74
N ILE A 251 -20.30 -6.54 -25.58
CA ILE A 251 -19.29 -7.44 -26.15
C ILE A 251 -18.36 -6.66 -27.11
N ARG A 252 -18.91 -5.79 -27.96
CA ARG A 252 -18.10 -4.90 -28.81
C ARG A 252 -17.23 -3.95 -28.01
N CYS A 253 -17.72 -3.49 -26.86
CA CYS A 253 -16.96 -2.66 -25.93
C CYS A 253 -15.71 -3.36 -25.39
N ALA A 254 -15.81 -4.67 -25.18
CA ALA A 254 -14.70 -5.54 -24.82
C ALA A 254 -13.75 -5.84 -26.02
N GLY A 255 -14.06 -5.34 -27.22
CA GLY A 255 -13.23 -5.51 -28.42
C GLY A 255 -13.38 -6.87 -29.10
N ILE A 256 -14.48 -7.58 -28.85
CA ILE A 256 -14.74 -8.92 -29.41
C ILE A 256 -16.16 -9.04 -29.97
N ASP A 257 -16.48 -10.22 -30.50
CA ASP A 257 -17.83 -10.71 -30.82
C ASP A 257 -18.01 -12.15 -30.31
N LEU A 258 -19.22 -12.73 -30.43
CA LEU A 258 -19.46 -14.12 -30.01
C LEU A 258 -18.74 -15.15 -30.90
N ASP A 259 -18.32 -14.78 -32.11
CA ASP A 259 -17.69 -15.69 -33.06
C ASP A 259 -16.15 -15.57 -33.06
N THR A 260 -15.59 -14.72 -32.18
CA THR A 260 -14.17 -14.47 -32.02
C THR A 260 -13.48 -15.72 -31.52
N ASP A 261 -12.27 -15.98 -32.04
CA ASP A 261 -11.43 -17.07 -31.56
C ASP A 261 -10.89 -16.73 -30.15
N PRO A 262 -11.20 -17.55 -29.12
CA PRO A 262 -10.74 -17.31 -27.74
C PRO A 262 -9.22 -17.28 -27.60
N LEU A 263 -8.45 -17.83 -28.54
CA LEU A 263 -6.99 -17.75 -28.55
C LEU A 263 -6.49 -16.30 -28.64
N HIS A 264 -7.29 -15.36 -29.15
CA HIS A 264 -6.94 -13.94 -29.13
C HIS A 264 -7.06 -13.28 -27.75
N LEU A 265 -7.81 -13.90 -26.84
CA LEU A 265 -8.03 -13.38 -25.48
C LEU A 265 -7.09 -14.00 -24.45
N THR A 266 -6.55 -15.17 -24.72
CA THR A 266 -5.65 -15.87 -23.80
C THR A 266 -4.19 -15.63 -24.21
N SER A 267 -3.46 -14.89 -23.37
CA SER A 267 -1.99 -14.80 -23.52
C SER A 267 -1.28 -16.11 -23.16
N GLN A 268 -2.04 -17.11 -22.66
CA GLN A 268 -1.53 -18.42 -22.29
C GLN A 268 -1.64 -19.37 -23.48
N THR A 269 -0.51 -19.60 -24.14
CA THR A 269 -0.31 -20.48 -25.30
C THR A 269 -0.47 -21.98 -24.98
N GLY A 270 -1.38 -22.38 -24.10
CA GLY A 270 -1.36 -23.74 -23.54
C GLY A 270 -2.66 -24.28 -22.96
N SER A 271 -3.82 -23.71 -23.24
CA SER A 271 -5.09 -24.41 -22.96
C SER A 271 -5.48 -25.21 -24.22
N PRO A 272 -5.16 -26.52 -24.30
CA PRO A 272 -5.27 -27.28 -25.55
C PRO A 272 -6.72 -27.47 -26.05
N ASN A 273 -7.73 -27.15 -25.23
CA ASN A 273 -9.12 -27.53 -25.49
C ASN A 273 -10.07 -26.30 -25.42
N LEU A 274 -9.69 -25.18 -26.04
CA LEU A 274 -10.61 -24.07 -26.25
C LEU A 274 -11.41 -24.29 -27.53
N ALA A 275 -12.71 -23.98 -27.50
CA ALA A 275 -13.52 -24.02 -28.71
C ALA A 275 -13.06 -22.94 -29.70
N ARG A 276 -13.30 -23.11 -31.00
CA ARG A 276 -12.91 -22.09 -32.00
C ARG A 276 -13.70 -20.79 -31.91
N HIS A 277 -14.86 -20.83 -31.25
CA HIS A 277 -15.77 -19.70 -31.14
C HIS A 277 -16.27 -19.55 -29.71
N LEU A 278 -16.24 -18.32 -29.20
CA LEU A 278 -16.80 -17.96 -27.90
C LEU A 278 -18.28 -18.32 -27.74
N ARG A 279 -19.05 -18.39 -28.84
CA ARG A 279 -20.47 -18.77 -28.87
C ARG A 279 -20.73 -20.17 -28.33
N ILE A 280 -19.79 -21.10 -28.51
CA ILE A 280 -19.94 -22.51 -28.09
C ILE A 280 -19.57 -22.65 -26.62
N MET A 281 -18.42 -22.11 -26.23
CA MET A 281 -17.87 -22.30 -24.89
C MET A 281 -18.38 -21.28 -23.86
N GLY A 282 -18.94 -20.17 -24.32
CA GLY A 282 -19.26 -19.02 -23.48
C GLY A 282 -18.01 -18.26 -23.03
N PHE A 283 -18.24 -17.18 -22.26
CA PHE A 283 -17.18 -16.41 -21.60
C PHE A 283 -17.75 -15.54 -20.49
N ILE A 284 -16.84 -15.00 -19.68
CA ILE A 284 -17.19 -14.06 -18.62
C ILE A 284 -16.92 -12.64 -19.12
N LEU A 285 -17.91 -11.77 -18.99
CA LEU A 285 -17.79 -10.35 -19.30
C LEU A 285 -17.56 -9.59 -17.99
N ASP A 286 -16.31 -9.21 -17.72
CA ASP A 286 -15.85 -8.60 -16.48
C ASP A 286 -15.93 -7.07 -16.59
N PHE A 287 -16.86 -6.49 -15.84
CA PHE A 287 -17.08 -5.05 -15.68
C PHE A 287 -16.27 -4.57 -14.48
N ASN A 288 -15.20 -3.83 -14.72
CA ASN A 288 -14.47 -3.13 -13.66
C ASN A 288 -15.02 -1.71 -13.52
N LEU A 289 -15.70 -1.44 -12.41
CA LEU A 289 -16.25 -0.15 -12.02
C LEU A 289 -15.24 0.54 -11.11
N ASN A 290 -14.50 1.50 -11.65
CA ASN A 290 -13.47 2.25 -10.94
C ASN A 290 -13.95 3.66 -10.59
N TYR A 291 -14.21 3.91 -9.30
CA TYR A 291 -14.68 5.19 -8.80
C TYR A 291 -13.50 6.10 -8.42
N LEU A 292 -13.41 7.25 -9.07
CA LEU A 292 -12.37 8.26 -8.83
C LEU A 292 -13.01 9.56 -8.33
N SER A 293 -12.43 10.15 -7.27
CA SER A 293 -12.84 11.48 -6.79
C SER A 293 -12.41 12.60 -7.75
N HIS A 294 -12.97 13.80 -7.60
CA HIS A 294 -12.70 14.95 -8.46
C HIS A 294 -11.21 15.22 -8.72
N GLY A 295 -10.37 15.12 -7.68
CA GLY A 295 -8.92 15.31 -7.82
C GLY A 295 -8.16 14.13 -8.45
N ALA A 296 -8.80 12.97 -8.57
CA ALA A 296 -8.20 11.74 -9.11
C ALA A 296 -8.51 11.51 -10.60
N HIS A 297 -9.45 12.28 -11.18
CA HIS A 297 -9.81 12.18 -12.60
C HIS A 297 -9.62 13.50 -13.35
N ARG A 298 -9.70 13.45 -14.69
CA ARG A 298 -9.51 14.63 -15.58
C ARG A 298 -10.79 15.13 -16.25
N GLU A 299 -11.93 14.52 -15.94
CA GLU A 299 -13.22 14.91 -16.49
C GLU A 299 -13.68 16.27 -15.95
N ALA A 300 -14.48 17.00 -16.74
CA ALA A 300 -15.01 18.31 -16.36
C ALA A 300 -16.02 18.25 -15.19
N HIS A 301 -16.48 17.06 -14.84
CA HIS A 301 -17.39 16.81 -13.74
C HIS A 301 -16.75 17.17 -12.39
N LYS A 302 -17.52 17.81 -11.50
CA LYS A 302 -17.00 18.23 -10.18
C LYS A 302 -17.18 17.19 -9.08
N GLY A 303 -17.90 16.11 -9.35
CA GLY A 303 -18.18 15.04 -8.40
C GLY A 303 -17.28 13.82 -8.58
N VAL A 304 -17.83 12.65 -8.25
CA VAL A 304 -17.17 11.36 -8.46
C VAL A 304 -17.43 10.88 -9.88
N VAL A 305 -16.41 10.30 -10.53
CA VAL A 305 -16.57 9.64 -11.83
C VAL A 305 -16.36 8.13 -11.66
N CYS A 306 -17.32 7.33 -12.10
CA CYS A 306 -17.21 5.89 -12.22
C CYS A 306 -16.80 5.53 -13.65
N TYR A 307 -15.58 5.05 -13.83
CA TYR A 307 -15.13 4.49 -15.10
C TYR A 307 -15.47 3.01 -15.15
N ILE A 308 -16.31 2.61 -16.10
CA ILE A 308 -16.66 1.22 -16.31
C ILE A 308 -15.84 0.71 -17.50
N THR A 309 -14.92 -0.21 -17.23
CA THR A 309 -14.15 -0.91 -18.27
C THR A 309 -14.69 -2.32 -18.44
N VAL A 310 -15.02 -2.69 -19.68
CA VAL A 310 -15.55 -4.01 -20.01
C VAL A 310 -14.44 -4.87 -20.60
N LYS A 311 -14.19 -6.04 -20.02
CA LYS A 311 -13.19 -7.01 -20.51
C LYS A 311 -13.80 -8.39 -20.66
N ALA A 312 -13.44 -9.11 -21.71
CA ALA A 312 -13.86 -10.49 -21.89
C ALA A 312 -12.76 -11.46 -21.41
N HIS A 313 -13.16 -12.49 -20.68
CA HIS A 313 -12.28 -13.60 -20.29
C HIS A 313 -12.79 -14.89 -20.89
N ALA A 314 -12.05 -15.43 -21.86
CA ALA A 314 -12.36 -16.73 -22.46
C ALA A 314 -12.20 -17.84 -21.42
N ALA A 315 -13.31 -18.51 -21.09
CA ALA A 315 -13.36 -19.66 -20.20
C ALA A 315 -14.63 -20.44 -20.52
N TRP A 316 -14.61 -21.76 -20.37
CA TRP A 316 -15.81 -22.59 -20.46
C TRP A 316 -16.82 -22.14 -19.40
N ASN A 317 -17.82 -21.37 -19.83
CA ASN A 317 -18.78 -20.70 -18.97
C ASN A 317 -20.13 -21.38 -19.11
N SER A 318 -20.27 -22.49 -18.41
CA SER A 318 -21.48 -23.32 -18.40
C SER A 318 -22.35 -23.05 -17.17
N ASN A 319 -23.65 -23.11 -17.34
CA ASN A 319 -24.66 -23.22 -16.31
C ASN A 319 -25.43 -24.52 -16.52
N VAL A 320 -25.53 -25.36 -15.48
CA VAL A 320 -26.16 -26.68 -15.56
C VAL A 320 -27.42 -26.69 -14.71
N GLU A 321 -28.52 -27.13 -15.29
CA GLU A 321 -29.79 -27.35 -14.58
C GLU A 321 -30.22 -28.80 -14.75
N VAL A 322 -30.68 -29.42 -13.66
CA VAL A 322 -31.27 -30.75 -13.68
C VAL A 322 -32.67 -30.68 -13.14
N GLN A 323 -33.65 -31.00 -13.97
CA GLN A 323 -35.06 -31.05 -13.61
C GLN A 323 -35.50 -32.52 -13.58
N LYS A 324 -36.06 -32.96 -12.46
CA LYS A 324 -36.65 -34.30 -12.34
C LYS A 324 -38.16 -34.19 -12.50
N LEU A 325 -38.67 -34.75 -13.58
CA LEU A 325 -40.09 -34.84 -13.91
C LEU A 325 -40.59 -36.24 -13.55
N VAL A 326 -41.52 -36.30 -12.58
CA VAL A 326 -42.17 -37.55 -12.19
C VAL A 326 -43.42 -37.73 -13.04
N LEU A 327 -43.34 -38.62 -14.04
CA LEU A 327 -44.45 -38.90 -14.96
C LEU A 327 -45.38 -39.98 -14.36
N GLY A 328 -46.28 -39.57 -13.46
CA GLY A 328 -47.47 -40.34 -13.03
C GLY A 328 -47.25 -41.74 -12.41
N PRO A 329 -48.33 -42.41 -11.94
CA PRO A 329 -48.26 -43.75 -11.35
C PRO A 329 -48.02 -44.82 -12.44
N GLY A 330 -46.80 -45.38 -12.46
CA GLY A 330 -46.31 -46.33 -13.48
C GLY A 330 -44.81 -46.19 -13.81
N THR A 331 -44.21 -45.10 -13.31
CA THR A 331 -42.77 -44.79 -13.16
C THR A 331 -41.91 -44.96 -14.40
N SER A 332 -42.02 -43.99 -15.31
CA SER A 332 -40.83 -43.46 -15.97
C SER A 332 -40.38 -42.21 -15.20
N VAL A 333 -39.14 -42.22 -14.68
CA VAL A 333 -38.50 -40.99 -14.20
C VAL A 333 -37.94 -40.32 -15.44
N ALA A 334 -38.46 -39.14 -15.76
CA ALA A 334 -37.88 -38.28 -16.77
C ALA A 334 -36.93 -37.30 -16.07
N GLU A 335 -35.66 -37.38 -16.38
CA GLU A 335 -34.67 -36.38 -15.97
C GLU A 335 -34.36 -35.52 -17.19
N HIS A 336 -34.45 -34.20 -17.03
CA HIS A 336 -34.11 -33.24 -18.06
C HIS A 336 -32.89 -32.46 -17.57
N GLN A 337 -31.74 -32.73 -18.19
CA GLN A 337 -30.49 -32.04 -17.92
C GLN A 337 -30.27 -30.98 -19.00
N ILE A 338 -29.99 -29.75 -18.60
CA ILE A 338 -29.75 -28.61 -19.50
C ILE A 338 -28.36 -28.07 -19.20
N TYR A 339 -27.47 -28.15 -20.19
CA TYR A 339 -26.15 -27.52 -20.18
C TYR A 339 -26.20 -26.27 -21.06
N MET A 340 -26.16 -25.10 -20.42
CA MET A 340 -26.17 -23.79 -21.09
C MET A 340 -24.77 -23.23 -21.09
N TYR A 341 -24.22 -22.92 -22.25
CA TYR A 341 -22.98 -22.16 -22.39
C TYR A 341 -23.32 -20.77 -22.90
N GLY A 342 -22.65 -19.74 -22.38
CA GLY A 342 -23.07 -18.37 -22.68
C GLY A 342 -22.23 -17.27 -22.07
N VAL A 343 -22.83 -16.10 -21.98
CA VAL A 343 -22.17 -14.90 -21.45
C VAL A 343 -22.65 -14.63 -20.03
N THR A 344 -21.71 -14.55 -19.09
CA THR A 344 -21.98 -14.17 -17.70
C THR A 344 -21.35 -12.81 -17.41
N PRO A 345 -22.13 -11.71 -17.28
CA PRO A 345 -21.63 -10.48 -16.70
C PRO A 345 -21.13 -10.70 -15.26
N ARG A 346 -19.92 -10.22 -14.97
CA ARG A 346 -19.32 -10.20 -13.64
C ARG A 346 -18.92 -8.76 -13.32
N PHE A 347 -19.28 -8.28 -12.14
CA PHE A 347 -18.97 -6.93 -11.73
C PHE A 347 -17.88 -6.92 -10.66
N ARG A 348 -16.94 -5.99 -10.78
CA ARG A 348 -15.91 -5.68 -9.79
C ARG A 348 -15.93 -4.19 -9.52
N ILE A 349 -15.86 -3.84 -8.24
CA ILE A 349 -15.91 -2.46 -7.79
C ILE A 349 -14.56 -2.13 -7.15
N GLU A 350 -13.91 -1.12 -7.70
CA GLU A 350 -12.65 -0.57 -7.25
C GLU A 350 -12.77 0.96 -7.17
N GLY A 351 -11.88 1.62 -6.46
CA GLY A 351 -11.83 3.08 -6.47
C GLY A 351 -10.71 3.64 -5.64
N ASP A 352 -10.30 4.86 -5.98
CA ASP A 352 -9.31 5.65 -5.24
C ASP A 352 -9.88 7.03 -4.96
N PHE A 353 -10.11 7.29 -3.68
CA PHE A 353 -10.63 8.55 -3.19
C PHE A 353 -9.51 9.33 -2.54
N ARG A 354 -9.22 10.49 -3.14
CA ARG A 354 -8.27 11.46 -2.60
C ARG A 354 -9.03 12.63 -1.98
N PHE A 355 -8.73 12.90 -0.72
CA PHE A 355 -9.24 14.06 0.00
C PHE A 355 -8.10 14.69 0.81
N PHE A 356 -8.20 15.98 1.10
CA PHE A 356 -7.21 16.63 1.95
C PHE A 356 -7.35 16.09 3.39
N SER A 357 -6.26 15.62 3.98
CA SER A 357 -6.26 15.12 5.35
C SER A 357 -5.06 15.64 6.12
N HIS A 358 -5.29 16.16 7.32
CA HIS A 358 -4.23 16.65 8.19
C HIS A 358 -3.46 15.50 8.86
N THR A 359 -4.09 14.33 9.04
CA THR A 359 -3.46 13.20 9.73
C THR A 359 -2.22 12.69 8.99
N PRO A 360 -2.26 12.40 7.66
CA PRO A 360 -1.06 12.03 6.91
C PRO A 360 0.02 13.12 6.92
N ILE A 361 -0.35 14.40 6.90
CA ILE A 361 0.60 15.52 7.01
C ILE A 361 1.33 15.47 8.35
N MET A 362 0.62 15.28 9.45
CA MET A 362 1.24 15.19 10.79
C MET A 362 2.14 13.97 10.90
N THR A 363 1.69 12.80 10.41
CA THR A 363 2.53 11.60 10.34
C THR A 363 3.79 11.86 9.52
N TRP A 364 3.67 12.52 8.37
CA TRP A 364 4.79 12.89 7.52
C TRP A 364 5.75 13.87 8.23
N ILE A 365 5.26 14.89 8.94
CA ILE A 365 6.10 15.83 9.72
C ILE A 365 6.90 15.08 10.78
N ILE A 366 6.29 14.12 11.48
CA ILE A 366 6.97 13.30 12.49
C ILE A 366 8.07 12.48 11.82
N SER A 367 7.76 11.78 10.72
CA SER A 367 8.74 10.99 9.96
C SER A 367 9.88 11.86 9.41
N ALA A 368 9.57 13.04 8.89
CA ALA A 368 10.56 14.01 8.42
C ALA A 368 11.48 14.47 9.55
N THR A 369 10.93 14.76 10.73
CA THR A 369 11.72 15.16 11.91
C THR A 369 12.74 14.10 12.30
N VAL A 370 12.35 12.82 12.25
CA VAL A 370 13.27 11.69 12.49
C VAL A 370 14.37 11.64 11.42
N LEU A 371 14.02 11.84 10.14
CA LEU A 371 15.00 11.86 9.05
C LEU A 371 16.02 13.00 9.18
N PHE A 372 15.61 14.18 9.67
CA PHE A 372 16.53 15.28 9.97
C PHE A 372 17.54 14.97 11.09
N GLY A 373 17.28 13.94 11.91
CA GLY A 373 18.24 13.42 12.88
C GLY A 373 19.41 12.64 12.26
N LEU A 374 19.24 12.09 11.05
CA LEU A 374 20.24 11.23 10.40
C LEU A 374 21.55 11.96 10.08
N PRO A 375 21.57 13.18 9.50
CA PRO A 375 22.81 13.92 9.30
C PRO A 375 23.61 14.12 10.57
N ALA A 376 22.96 14.41 11.71
CA ALA A 376 23.65 14.59 12.98
C ALA A 376 24.28 13.26 13.47
N LEU A 377 23.57 12.14 13.34
CA LEU A 377 24.08 10.81 13.70
C LEU A 377 25.26 10.39 12.81
N LEU A 378 25.15 10.61 11.49
CA LEU A 378 26.23 10.36 10.55
C LEU A 378 27.44 11.24 10.86
N MET A 379 27.24 12.53 11.11
CA MET A 379 28.33 13.43 11.47
C MET A 379 28.99 13.05 12.79
N ARG A 380 28.23 12.61 13.79
CA ARG A 380 28.80 12.08 15.04
C ARG A 380 29.72 10.89 14.75
N TYR A 381 29.26 9.95 13.93
CA TYR A 381 30.06 8.80 13.52
C TYR A 381 31.33 9.22 12.77
N LEU A 382 31.22 10.12 11.79
CA LEU A 382 32.38 10.63 11.03
C LEU A 382 33.39 11.34 11.95
N VAL A 383 32.91 12.13 12.90
CA VAL A 383 33.74 12.88 13.85
C VAL A 383 34.46 11.94 14.82
N GLU A 384 33.77 10.92 15.35
CA GLU A 384 34.33 9.99 16.35
C GLU A 384 35.29 8.96 15.73
N PHE A 385 35.07 8.55 14.48
CA PHE A 385 35.83 7.45 13.87
C PHE A 385 36.75 7.86 12.71
N MET A 386 36.45 8.94 11.97
CA MET A 386 37.11 9.21 10.68
C MET A 386 38.01 10.46 10.66
N LEU A 387 38.08 11.25 11.74
CA LEU A 387 38.94 12.45 11.80
C LEU A 387 40.40 12.18 12.21
N GLY A 388 40.80 10.93 12.44
CA GLY A 388 42.17 10.59 12.86
C GLY A 388 42.43 10.92 14.34
N VAL A 389 43.56 11.56 14.66
CA VAL A 389 43.92 11.89 16.06
C VAL A 389 42.85 12.74 16.78
N PRO A 390 42.25 13.79 16.18
CA PRO A 390 41.12 14.51 16.77
C PRO A 390 39.94 13.63 17.17
N SER A 391 39.68 12.54 16.44
CA SER A 391 38.57 11.63 16.71
C SER A 391 38.74 10.95 18.07
N GLN A 392 39.99 10.63 18.46
CA GLN A 392 40.30 10.08 19.78
C GLN A 392 40.05 11.09 20.90
N ILE A 393 40.32 12.38 20.65
CA ILE A 393 40.05 13.46 21.60
C ILE A 393 38.53 13.61 21.77
N TYR A 394 37.79 13.71 20.66
CA TYR A 394 36.33 13.83 20.70
C TYR A 394 35.67 12.63 21.39
N ARG A 395 36.11 11.41 21.11
CA ARG A 395 35.61 10.19 21.76
C ARG A 395 35.88 10.18 23.26
N ARG A 396 37.06 10.68 23.68
CA ARG A 396 37.38 10.81 25.12
C ARG A 396 36.49 11.82 25.81
N GLU A 397 36.15 12.92 25.15
CA GLU A 397 35.26 13.93 25.74
C GLU A 397 33.78 13.49 25.73
N THR A 398 33.31 12.79 24.69
CA THR A 398 31.91 12.30 24.65
C THR A 398 31.63 11.12 25.56
N CYS A 399 32.63 10.28 25.86
CA CYS A 399 32.45 9.08 26.71
C CYS A 399 32.84 9.29 28.19
N ARG A 400 33.19 10.51 28.62
CA ARG A 400 33.51 10.74 30.04
C ARG A 400 32.22 10.77 30.88
N PRO A 401 32.08 9.89 31.89
CA PRO A 401 31.00 10.04 32.86
C PRO A 401 31.16 11.37 33.59
N PHE A 402 30.08 12.12 33.70
CA PHE A 402 30.07 13.39 34.43
C PHE A 402 29.61 13.12 35.86
N ASP A 403 30.56 13.14 36.80
CA ASP A 403 30.30 13.18 38.23
C ASP A 403 30.79 14.53 38.75
N ILE A 404 29.86 15.33 39.30
CA ILE A 404 30.11 16.66 39.86
C ILE A 404 31.13 16.58 40.98
N TYR A 405 31.06 15.56 41.83
CA TYR A 405 31.96 15.41 42.98
C TYR A 405 33.35 14.91 42.56
N ASP A 406 33.43 14.10 41.51
CA ASP A 406 34.71 13.71 40.91
C ASP A 406 35.39 14.92 40.23
N HIS A 407 34.62 15.75 39.51
CA HIS A 407 35.14 16.99 38.94
C HIS A 407 35.59 17.96 40.02
N LEU A 408 34.78 18.20 41.05
CA LEU A 408 35.12 19.07 42.17
C LEU A 408 36.46 18.67 42.82
N ARG A 409 36.67 17.37 43.09
CA ARG A 409 37.92 16.85 43.67
C ARG A 409 39.11 17.02 42.74
N LYS A 410 38.93 16.75 41.44
CA LYS A 410 39.97 16.93 40.43
C LYS A 410 40.38 18.40 40.28
N THR A 411 39.41 19.31 40.26
CA THR A 411 39.65 20.76 40.17
C THR A 411 40.39 21.26 41.40
N GLN A 412 39.97 20.87 42.61
CA GLN A 412 40.68 21.22 43.85
C GLN A 412 42.12 20.68 43.86
N ALA A 413 42.32 19.42 43.49
CA ALA A 413 43.67 18.82 43.43
C ALA A 413 44.57 19.54 42.41
N ARG A 414 44.03 19.97 41.26
CA ARG A 414 44.76 20.76 40.26
C ARG A 414 45.08 22.15 40.76
N MET A 415 44.15 22.86 41.39
CA MET A 415 44.41 24.18 41.96
C MET A 415 45.53 24.13 43.01
N LEU A 416 45.51 23.15 43.90
CA LEU A 416 46.57 22.94 44.90
C LEU A 416 47.92 22.60 44.26
N SER A 417 47.92 21.71 43.28
CA SER A 417 49.14 21.33 42.55
C SER A 417 49.73 22.51 41.78
N SER A 418 48.88 23.34 41.17
CA SER A 418 49.28 24.51 40.40
C SER A 418 49.82 25.61 41.29
N HIS A 419 49.21 25.81 42.46
CA HIS A 419 49.74 26.73 43.48
C HIS A 419 51.14 26.31 43.94
N ALA A 420 51.34 25.02 44.23
CA ALA A 420 52.65 24.49 44.62
C ALA A 420 53.68 24.63 43.49
N ALA A 421 53.29 24.30 42.25
CA ALA A 421 54.14 24.45 41.08
C ALA A 421 54.53 25.90 40.82
N TYR A 422 53.59 26.84 40.88
CA TYR A 422 53.86 28.27 40.74
C TYR A 422 54.87 28.73 41.78
N SER A 423 54.69 28.34 43.05
CA SER A 423 55.60 28.72 44.14
C SER A 423 57.03 28.25 43.92
N ILE A 424 57.21 27.10 43.26
CA ILE A 424 58.54 26.57 42.89
C ILE A 424 59.12 27.33 41.70
N LEU A 425 58.30 27.62 40.67
CA LEU A 425 58.72 28.31 39.45
C LEU A 425 58.97 29.80 39.68
N SER A 426 58.28 30.43 40.63
CA SER A 426 58.31 31.87 40.90
C SER A 426 59.31 32.24 42.00
N SER A 427 60.44 31.54 42.13
CA SER A 427 61.43 31.73 43.21
C SER A 427 61.93 33.18 43.38
N SER A 428 61.61 34.08 42.44
CA SER A 428 61.89 35.53 42.41
C SER A 428 60.64 36.42 42.34
N ALA A 429 59.54 36.04 43.01
CA ALA A 429 58.27 36.79 43.20
C ALA A 429 57.31 36.91 42.00
N SER A 430 57.76 36.81 40.74
CA SER A 430 56.87 36.74 39.57
C SER A 430 57.47 35.89 38.46
N LEU A 431 56.65 35.08 37.78
CA LEU A 431 57.10 34.32 36.62
C LEU A 431 57.09 35.23 35.39
N ASP A 432 58.27 35.58 34.89
CA ASP A 432 58.42 36.39 33.69
C ASP A 432 58.37 35.54 32.42
N LYS A 433 58.05 36.19 31.30
CA LYS A 433 57.96 35.56 29.98
C LYS A 433 59.22 34.77 29.60
N VAL A 434 60.40 35.31 29.91
CA VAL A 434 61.70 34.70 29.57
C VAL A 434 61.93 33.45 30.40
N GLY A 435 61.59 33.48 31.69
CA GLY A 435 61.65 32.33 32.56
C GLY A 435 60.76 31.19 32.09
N LEU A 436 59.48 31.48 31.79
CA LEU A 436 58.54 30.46 31.31
C LEU A 436 58.98 29.85 29.97
N GLU A 437 59.43 30.67 29.02
CA GLU A 437 59.93 30.18 27.73
C GLU A 437 61.11 29.21 27.93
N LYS A 438 62.07 29.56 28.79
CA LYS A 438 63.21 28.69 29.09
C LYS A 438 62.78 27.38 29.72
N TYR A 439 61.87 27.42 30.69
CA TYR A 439 61.34 26.20 31.32
C TYR A 439 60.61 25.29 30.33
N LEU A 440 59.81 25.86 29.43
CA LEU A 440 59.12 25.09 28.40
C LEU A 440 60.12 24.50 27.39
N GLN A 441 61.16 25.25 27.01
CA GLN A 441 62.23 24.73 26.16
C GLN A 441 62.95 23.56 26.82
N ASP A 442 63.31 23.68 28.10
CA ASP A 442 63.95 22.60 28.87
C ASP A 442 63.02 21.37 28.99
N LEU A 443 61.70 21.58 29.15
CA LEU A 443 60.71 20.51 29.25
C LEU A 443 60.57 19.70 27.96
N TYR A 444 60.60 20.37 26.81
CA TYR A 444 60.44 19.74 25.49
C TYR A 444 61.77 19.47 24.78
N ASP A 445 62.90 19.68 25.46
CA ASP A 445 64.24 19.58 24.87
C ASP A 445 64.50 18.21 24.24
N VAL A 446 63.97 17.13 24.83
CA VAL A 446 64.09 15.77 24.26
C VAL A 446 63.35 15.66 22.93
N GLN A 447 62.11 16.16 22.84
CA GLN A 447 61.29 16.11 21.63
C GLN A 447 61.81 17.05 20.54
N ILE A 448 62.43 18.17 20.94
CA ILE A 448 63.12 19.08 20.03
C ILE A 448 64.38 18.41 19.47
N ARG A 449 65.19 17.77 20.33
CA ARG A 449 66.41 17.05 19.93
C ARG A 449 66.12 15.84 19.04
N ASP A 450 65.04 15.12 19.28
CA ASP A 450 64.59 13.99 18.45
C ASP A 450 63.90 14.44 17.15
N GLY A 451 63.76 15.75 16.92
CA GLY A 451 63.15 16.31 15.71
C GLY A 451 61.63 16.10 15.62
N THR A 452 61.00 15.58 16.69
CA THR A 452 59.54 15.41 16.78
C THR A 452 58.83 16.76 16.88
N LEU A 453 59.46 17.77 17.50
CA LEU A 453 58.93 19.13 17.63
C LEU A 453 59.89 20.15 17.00
N GLN A 454 59.42 20.94 16.05
CA GLN A 454 60.25 22.00 15.45
C GLN A 454 60.32 23.22 16.36
N GLN A 455 61.44 23.94 16.35
CA GLN A 455 61.62 25.17 17.14
C GLN A 455 60.51 26.22 16.87
N LYS A 456 60.05 26.33 15.62
CA LYS A 456 58.94 27.22 15.26
C LYS A 456 57.60 26.78 15.84
N GLU A 457 57.39 25.48 16.02
CA GLU A 457 56.20 24.93 16.67
C GLU A 457 56.28 25.17 18.17
N MET A 458 57.47 25.04 18.75
CA MET A 458 57.75 25.41 20.13
C MET A 458 57.46 26.89 20.42
N GLU A 459 57.88 27.78 19.51
CA GLU A 459 57.56 29.21 19.60
C GLU A 459 56.05 29.51 19.55
N ARG A 460 55.30 28.74 18.75
CA ARG A 460 53.85 28.87 18.68
C ARG A 460 53.19 28.31 19.93
N LEU A 461 53.71 27.19 20.45
CA LEU A 461 53.23 26.55 21.67
C LEU A 461 53.37 27.48 22.85
N TRP A 462 54.57 28.01 23.12
CA TRP A 462 54.76 28.89 24.28
C TRP A 462 54.00 30.21 24.11
N ARG A 463 53.90 30.78 22.89
CA ARG A 463 53.07 31.98 22.67
C ARG A 463 51.61 31.71 23.00
N ALA A 464 51.06 30.59 22.54
CA ALA A 464 49.70 30.19 22.86
C ALA A 464 49.53 29.93 24.38
N THR A 465 50.52 29.33 25.03
CA THR A 465 50.56 29.15 26.48
C THR A 465 50.54 30.51 27.18
N MET A 466 51.43 31.43 26.82
CA MET A 466 51.50 32.76 27.44
C MET A 466 50.19 33.52 27.29
N THR A 467 49.57 33.51 26.11
CA THR A 467 48.24 34.13 25.90
C THR A 467 47.14 33.50 26.78
N GLY A 468 47.29 32.24 27.18
CA GLY A 468 46.36 31.60 28.13
C GLY A 468 46.65 31.91 29.60
N PHE A 469 47.90 32.23 29.95
CA PHE A 469 48.35 32.45 31.32
C PHE A 469 48.47 33.94 31.71
N ASP A 470 48.62 34.85 30.75
CA ASP A 470 48.81 36.31 30.94
C ASP A 470 47.53 37.03 30.50
N ILE A 471 46.51 37.02 31.37
CA ILE A 471 45.17 37.50 31.05
C ILE A 471 45.16 39.04 31.03
N ASP A 472 45.98 39.66 31.88
CA ASP A 472 46.10 41.12 31.97
C ASP A 472 47.07 41.75 30.98
N GLU A 473 47.72 40.94 30.13
CA GLU A 473 48.74 41.33 29.15
C GLU A 473 49.93 42.09 29.79
N SER A 474 50.21 41.88 31.08
CA SER A 474 51.29 42.55 31.79
C SER A 474 52.68 42.02 31.44
N GLY A 475 52.75 40.89 30.73
CA GLY A 475 54.00 40.18 30.43
C GLY A 475 54.58 39.41 31.62
N LYS A 476 53.85 39.36 32.73
CA LYS A 476 54.16 38.59 33.94
C LYS A 476 52.94 37.79 34.32
N ILE A 477 53.15 36.55 34.74
CA ILE A 477 52.04 35.70 35.17
C ILE A 477 51.93 35.77 36.69
N SER A 478 50.79 36.22 37.20
CA SER A 478 50.48 36.20 38.63
C SER A 478 50.08 34.79 39.10
N LEU A 479 50.14 34.54 40.42
CA LEU A 479 49.67 33.27 41.00
C LEU A 479 48.19 33.04 40.69
N ALA A 480 47.37 34.09 40.73
CA ALA A 480 45.94 34.00 40.46
C ALA A 480 45.67 33.59 39.02
N GLU A 481 46.37 34.21 38.06
CA GLU A 481 46.26 33.84 36.64
C GLU A 481 46.82 32.45 36.38
N PHE A 482 47.91 32.04 37.04
CA PHE A 482 48.45 30.69 36.90
C PHE A 482 47.48 29.61 37.39
N VAL A 483 46.88 29.82 38.56
CA VAL A 483 45.88 28.88 39.11
C VAL A 483 44.59 28.92 38.28
N ALA A 484 44.17 30.10 37.81
CA ALA A 484 43.01 30.23 36.93
C ALA A 484 43.24 29.50 35.61
N ALA A 485 44.36 29.74 34.93
CA ALA A 485 44.71 29.08 33.67
C ALA A 485 44.88 27.56 33.84
N ALA A 486 45.43 27.10 34.97
CA ALA A 486 45.56 25.67 35.26
C ALA A 486 44.24 24.99 35.63
N SER A 487 43.23 25.76 36.04
CA SER A 487 41.86 25.27 36.31
C SER A 487 40.89 25.46 35.15
N MET A 488 41.26 26.24 34.10
CA MET A 488 40.44 26.47 32.89
C MET A 488 40.10 25.20 32.09
N VAL A 489 40.74 24.06 32.37
CA VAL A 489 40.47 22.79 31.68
C VAL A 489 39.24 22.07 32.26
N ASP A 490 38.75 22.48 33.44
CA ASP A 490 37.60 21.86 34.08
C ASP A 490 36.29 22.56 33.72
N ASP A 491 35.21 21.77 33.59
CA ASP A 491 33.86 22.27 33.29
C ASP A 491 33.23 23.09 34.45
N LEU A 492 33.91 23.20 35.59
CA LEU A 492 33.46 23.90 36.79
C LEU A 492 34.42 25.04 37.13
N HIS A 493 33.95 26.28 37.07
CA HIS A 493 34.73 27.42 37.54
C HIS A 493 34.76 27.45 39.08
N LEU A 494 35.79 28.10 39.63
CA LEU A 494 35.90 28.29 41.08
C LEU A 494 34.67 29.01 41.65
N ASP A 495 34.16 30.01 40.93
CA ASP A 495 32.96 30.74 41.32
C ASP A 495 31.73 29.84 41.35
N ASP A 496 31.62 28.89 40.42
CA ASP A 496 30.53 27.91 40.40
C ASP A 496 30.61 26.97 41.59
N ILE A 497 31.82 26.56 41.98
CA ILE A 497 32.07 25.73 43.17
C ILE A 497 31.67 26.49 44.44
N VAL A 498 32.07 27.75 44.56
CA VAL A 498 31.73 28.59 45.71
C VAL A 498 30.21 28.81 45.77
N HIS A 499 29.59 29.10 44.64
CA HIS A 499 28.14 29.24 44.54
C HIS A 499 27.38 27.95 44.85
N PHE A 500 27.87 26.80 44.38
CA PHE A 500 27.30 25.49 44.66
C PHE A 500 27.34 25.20 46.17
N LEU A 501 28.49 25.41 46.82
CA LEU A 501 28.64 25.23 48.26
C LEU A 501 27.78 26.20 49.09
N ASP A 502 27.62 27.44 48.62
CA ASP A 502 26.77 28.42 49.28
C ASP A 502 25.27 28.12 49.10
N ALA A 503 24.87 27.59 47.95
CA ALA A 503 23.50 27.13 47.72
C ALA A 503 23.14 25.98 48.68
N ASP A 504 24.03 24.99 48.83
CA ASP A 504 23.87 23.90 49.80
C ASP A 504 23.81 24.42 51.23
N ARG A 505 24.69 25.37 51.59
CA ARG A 505 24.68 26.01 52.91
C ARG A 505 23.38 26.75 53.19
N LYS A 506 22.83 27.47 52.20
CA LYS A 506 21.52 28.15 52.31
C LYS A 506 20.39 27.15 52.48
N ALA A 507 20.39 26.05 51.72
CA ALA A 507 19.40 24.99 51.83
C ALA A 507 19.43 24.31 53.23
N GLN A 508 20.62 24.03 53.75
CA GLN A 508 20.78 23.48 55.10
C GLN A 508 20.30 24.46 56.18
N ARG A 509 20.59 25.76 56.05
CA ARG A 509 20.10 26.79 56.98
C ARG A 509 18.59 26.91 56.94
N ALA A 510 17.98 26.89 55.76
CA ALA A 510 16.53 26.93 55.60
C ALA A 510 15.86 25.70 56.25
N ARG A 511 16.43 24.50 56.07
CA ARG A 511 15.95 23.27 56.72
C ARG A 511 16.07 23.34 58.24
N LYS A 512 17.20 23.85 58.78
CA LYS A 512 17.37 24.04 60.23
C LYS A 512 16.40 25.06 60.80
N ALA A 513 16.12 26.15 60.08
CA ALA A 513 15.14 27.16 60.51
C ALA A 513 13.71 26.61 60.51
N ALA A 514 13.33 25.81 59.50
CA ALA A 514 12.03 25.14 59.46
C ALA A 514 11.87 24.15 60.63
N ALA A 515 12.89 23.35 60.93
CA ALA A 515 12.87 22.39 62.04
C ALA A 515 12.92 23.03 63.44
N LEU A 516 13.20 24.33 63.55
CA LEU A 516 13.12 25.11 64.80
C LEU A 516 11.74 25.76 64.98
N HIS A 517 10.91 25.77 63.94
CA HIS A 517 9.55 26.30 63.96
C HIS A 517 8.46 25.21 64.04
N GLU A 518 8.84 23.95 63.85
CA GLU A 518 8.10 22.77 64.33
C GLU A 518 8.47 22.46 65.78
#